data_AF-A0A1L7LKY1-F1
#
_entry.id   AF-A0A1L7LKY1-F1
#
_cell.length_a   1.000
_cell.length_b   1.000
_cell.length_c   1.000
_cell.angle_alpha   90.00
_cell.angle_beta   90.00
_cell.angle_gamma   90.00
#
_symmetry.space_group_name_H-M   'P 1'
#
loop_
_entity.id
_entity.type
_entity.pdbx_description
1 polymer ?
#
loop_
_entity_poly.entity_id
_entity_poly.type
_entity_poly.pdbx_seq_one_letter_code
_entity_poly.pdbx_strand_id
1 'polypeptide(L)'
;MIQAIQLLTLYSWYLFFAIPISNSLPFYHCRLAMFALLLLPDKTKLKQYFALMGVSGAIFAIGYPIMDAYTFPHITAFSFIIGHYALLVGSIIYLMRYYKSNVLSWKAIILYTFVLNLFLVIINYLTGGNYGILRYTPFIANRPLLVRYLAVTLILTAMLLLIDWVFIRREYGKSKSRKGKVTF
;
A
#
# COMPACT_ATOMS: atom_id res chain seq x y z
N MET A 1 5.28 -10.72 -12.58
CA MET A 1 5.77 -10.25 -13.89
C MET A 1 5.15 -8.90 -14.27
N ILE A 2 3.81 -8.79 -14.37
CA ILE A 2 3.10 -7.54 -14.74
C ILE A 2 3.50 -6.34 -13.86
N GLN A 3 3.54 -6.51 -12.53
CA GLN A 3 3.93 -5.45 -11.58
C GLN A 3 5.36 -4.92 -11.80
N ALA A 4 6.30 -5.81 -12.14
CA ALA A 4 7.69 -5.44 -12.37
C ALA A 4 7.83 -4.66 -13.68
N ILE A 5 7.16 -5.11 -14.74
CA ILE A 5 7.14 -4.40 -16.04
C ILE A 5 6.55 -3.01 -15.86
N GLN A 6 5.43 -2.88 -15.14
CA GLN A 6 4.80 -1.59 -14.90
C GLN A 6 5.72 -0.62 -14.16
N LEU A 7 6.42 -1.07 -13.10
CA LEU A 7 7.38 -0.25 -12.38
C LEU A 7 8.55 0.14 -13.28
N LEU A 8 9.13 -0.80 -14.02
CA LEU A 8 10.24 -0.51 -14.94
C LEU A 8 9.83 0.52 -15.99
N THR A 9 8.68 0.36 -16.64
CA THR A 9 8.16 1.33 -17.61
C THR A 9 7.98 2.72 -16.98
N LEU A 10 7.41 2.80 -15.77
CA LEU A 10 7.18 4.07 -15.08
C LEU A 10 8.50 4.78 -14.72
N TYR A 11 9.47 4.06 -14.15
CA TYR A 11 10.75 4.63 -13.75
C TYR A 11 11.64 4.98 -14.95
N SER A 12 11.62 4.17 -16.01
CA SER A 12 12.29 4.51 -17.27
C SER A 12 11.70 5.79 -17.87
N TRP A 13 10.38 5.96 -17.82
CA TRP A 13 9.71 7.20 -18.26
C TRP A 13 10.12 8.41 -17.42
N TYR A 14 10.21 8.25 -16.09
CA TYR A 14 10.66 9.34 -15.20
C TYR A 14 12.07 9.81 -15.49
N LEU A 15 12.98 8.87 -15.81
CA LEU A 15 14.34 9.20 -16.20
C LEU A 15 14.39 9.89 -17.57
N PHE A 16 13.62 9.39 -18.55
CA PHE A 16 13.62 9.95 -19.91
C PHE A 16 13.07 11.38 -19.97
N PHE A 17 12.02 11.68 -19.19
CA PHE A 17 11.39 13.01 -19.16
C PHE A 17 11.89 13.92 -18.02
N ALA A 18 12.95 13.50 -17.30
CA ALA A 18 13.54 14.25 -16.18
C ALA A 18 12.49 14.78 -15.18
N ILE A 19 11.52 13.93 -14.82
CA ILE A 19 10.39 14.31 -13.97
C ILE A 19 10.91 14.73 -12.58
N PRO A 20 10.41 15.86 -12.03
CA PRO A 20 10.90 16.40 -10.77
C PRO A 20 10.78 15.39 -9.62
N ILE A 21 11.75 15.47 -8.71
CA ILE A 21 11.89 14.61 -7.51
C ILE A 21 10.66 14.73 -6.58
N SER A 22 9.81 15.74 -6.76
CA SER A 22 8.54 15.87 -6.06
C SER A 22 7.51 14.80 -6.43
N ASN A 23 7.63 14.15 -7.60
CA ASN A 23 6.66 13.15 -8.10
C ASN A 23 7.30 11.81 -8.51
N SER A 24 8.62 11.77 -8.74
CA SER A 24 9.30 10.60 -9.30
C SER A 24 9.71 9.55 -8.27
N LEU A 25 9.69 9.85 -6.96
CA LEU A 25 10.16 8.90 -5.94
C LEU A 25 9.14 7.76 -5.69
N PRO A 26 9.61 6.58 -5.26
CA PRO A 26 8.76 5.43 -4.91
C PRO A 26 7.97 5.57 -3.61
N PHE A 27 7.84 6.77 -3.05
CA PHE A 27 7.33 6.98 -1.70
C PHE A 27 5.79 7.07 -1.59
N TYR A 28 5.06 6.66 -2.62
CA TYR A 28 3.62 6.42 -2.50
C TYR A 28 3.37 5.06 -1.85
N HIS A 29 2.39 4.96 -0.94
CA HIS A 29 2.06 3.71 -0.24
C HIS A 29 1.90 2.52 -1.19
N CYS A 30 1.19 2.70 -2.31
CA CYS A 30 1.03 1.67 -3.32
C CYS A 30 2.37 1.27 -3.94
N ARG A 31 3.22 2.23 -4.35
CA ARG A 31 4.53 1.95 -4.96
C ARG A 31 5.47 1.22 -3.99
N LEU A 32 5.50 1.65 -2.72
CA LEU A 32 6.23 0.94 -1.67
C LEU A 32 5.71 -0.49 -1.51
N ALA A 33 4.40 -0.70 -1.52
CA ALA A 33 3.81 -2.03 -1.47
C ALA A 33 4.18 -2.89 -2.70
N MET A 34 4.22 -2.30 -3.91
CA MET A 34 4.65 -3.02 -5.12
C MET A 34 6.12 -3.49 -5.00
N PHE A 35 7.03 -2.58 -4.59
CA PHE A 35 8.44 -2.92 -4.38
C PHE A 35 8.61 -3.96 -3.29
N ALA A 36 7.92 -3.80 -2.17
CA ALA A 36 7.98 -4.73 -1.05
C ALA A 36 7.47 -6.13 -1.44
N LEU A 37 6.38 -6.22 -2.22
CA LEU A 37 5.84 -7.49 -2.66
C LEU A 37 6.79 -8.22 -3.63
N LEU A 38 7.50 -7.47 -4.48
CA LEU A 38 8.46 -8.00 -5.44
C LEU A 38 9.81 -8.38 -4.82
N LEU A 39 10.36 -7.53 -3.94
CA LEU A 39 11.74 -7.62 -3.47
C LEU A 39 11.90 -8.30 -2.11
N LEU A 40 10.90 -8.21 -1.22
CA LEU A 40 11.05 -8.79 0.12
C LEU A 40 10.88 -10.32 0.08
N PRO A 41 11.59 -11.05 0.96
CA PRO A 41 11.42 -12.48 1.09
C PRO A 41 10.05 -12.83 1.72
N ASP A 42 9.51 -13.97 1.31
CA ASP A 42 8.23 -14.50 1.82
C ASP A 42 8.30 -14.78 3.33
N LYS A 43 7.13 -14.73 3.99
CA LYS A 43 6.95 -15.02 5.43
C LYS A 43 7.61 -14.02 6.38
N THR A 44 7.99 -12.83 5.90
CA THR A 44 8.51 -11.75 6.74
C THR A 44 7.40 -10.82 7.23
N LYS A 45 7.65 -10.18 8.39
CA LYS A 45 6.73 -9.20 8.98
C LYS A 45 6.47 -8.02 8.04
N LEU A 46 7.54 -7.51 7.43
CA LEU A 46 7.46 -6.38 6.50
C LEU A 46 6.67 -6.74 5.24
N LYS A 47 6.89 -7.93 4.64
CA LYS A 47 6.13 -8.33 3.45
C LYS A 47 4.65 -8.54 3.75
N GLN A 48 4.30 -9.10 4.92
CA GLN A 48 2.90 -9.20 5.34
C GLN A 48 2.27 -7.83 5.56
N TYR A 49 2.99 -6.90 6.20
CA TYR A 49 2.53 -5.52 6.38
C TYR A 49 2.30 -4.81 5.04
N PHE A 50 3.27 -4.88 4.13
CA PHE A 50 3.14 -4.27 2.79
C PHE A 50 2.10 -4.97 1.92
N ALA A 51 1.83 -6.27 2.12
CA ALA A 51 0.73 -6.94 1.44
C ALA A 51 -0.64 -6.43 1.95
N LEU A 52 -0.82 -6.24 3.27
CA LEU A 52 -2.02 -5.58 3.80
C LEU A 52 -2.17 -4.17 3.21
N MET A 53 -1.06 -3.42 3.13
CA MET A 53 -1.01 -2.10 2.51
C MET A 53 -1.33 -2.13 1.02
N GLY A 54 -0.88 -3.16 0.29
CA GLY A 54 -1.16 -3.33 -1.12
C GLY A 54 -2.65 -3.55 -1.37
N VAL A 55 -3.32 -4.33 -0.53
CA VAL A 55 -4.78 -4.49 -0.59
C VAL A 55 -5.50 -3.19 -0.28
N SER A 56 -5.18 -2.52 0.84
CA SER A 56 -5.85 -1.26 1.20
C SER A 56 -5.60 -0.15 0.18
N GLY A 57 -4.35 -0.01 -0.28
CA GLY A 57 -3.94 1.01 -1.24
C GLY A 57 -4.60 0.83 -2.60
N ALA A 58 -4.72 -0.42 -3.09
CA ALA A 58 -5.43 -0.69 -4.32
C ALA A 58 -6.94 -0.42 -4.20
N ILE A 59 -7.57 -0.73 -3.05
CA ILE A 59 -8.98 -0.40 -2.81
C ILE A 59 -9.19 1.11 -2.87
N PHE A 60 -8.36 1.89 -2.18
CA PHE A 60 -8.47 3.36 -2.21
C PHE A 60 -8.19 3.94 -3.60
N ALA A 61 -7.17 3.45 -4.31
CA ALA A 61 -6.81 3.93 -5.64
C ALA A 61 -7.87 3.60 -6.71
N ILE A 62 -8.56 2.47 -6.59
CA ILE A 62 -9.64 2.09 -7.52
C ILE A 62 -10.94 2.80 -7.15
N GLY A 63 -11.26 2.91 -5.85
CA GLY A 63 -12.48 3.56 -5.37
C GLY A 63 -12.47 5.07 -5.52
N TYR A 64 -11.31 5.70 -5.38
CA TYR A 64 -11.11 7.13 -5.62
C TYR A 64 -9.80 7.34 -6.41
N PRO A 65 -9.86 7.21 -7.75
CA PRO A 65 -8.68 7.34 -8.60
C PRO A 65 -8.22 8.79 -8.62
N ILE A 66 -7.27 9.11 -7.75
CA ILE A 66 -6.48 10.34 -7.86
C ILE A 66 -5.44 10.07 -8.94
N MET A 67 -5.82 10.37 -10.17
CA MET A 67 -4.87 10.34 -11.28
C MET A 67 -3.83 11.43 -11.00
N ASP A 68 -2.55 11.06 -11.04
CA ASP A 68 -1.46 12.04 -10.99
C ASP A 68 -1.77 13.17 -11.98
N ALA A 69 -1.39 14.41 -11.65
CA ALA A 69 -1.76 15.66 -12.32
C ALA A 69 -1.21 15.83 -13.76
N TYR A 70 -1.13 14.75 -14.52
CA TYR A 70 -0.69 14.73 -15.90
C TYR A 70 -1.92 14.74 -16.80
N THR A 71 -1.98 15.77 -17.63
CA THR A 71 -3.05 16.06 -18.58
C THR A 71 -3.29 14.88 -19.53
N PHE A 72 -4.57 14.52 -19.67
CA PHE A 72 -5.10 13.50 -20.58
C PHE A 72 -4.60 13.70 -22.03
N PRO A 73 -4.31 12.65 -22.84
CA PRO A 73 -4.34 11.20 -22.60
C PRO A 73 -2.97 10.53 -22.80
N HIS A 74 -2.48 9.73 -21.84
CA HIS A 74 -1.38 8.80 -22.10
C HIS A 74 -1.54 7.49 -21.32
N ILE A 75 -0.90 6.44 -21.83
CA ILE A 75 -0.84 5.02 -21.38
C ILE A 75 -0.71 4.81 -19.85
N THR A 76 -0.31 5.85 -19.12
CA THR A 76 -0.17 5.89 -17.66
C THR A 76 -1.49 5.64 -16.91
N ALA A 77 -2.64 6.06 -17.43
CA ALA A 77 -3.94 5.86 -16.79
C ALA A 77 -4.38 4.39 -16.79
N PHE A 78 -4.28 3.73 -17.94
CA PHE A 78 -4.53 2.29 -18.06
C PHE A 78 -3.50 1.49 -17.25
N SER A 79 -2.23 1.89 -17.33
CA SER A 79 -1.14 1.32 -16.52
C SER A 79 -1.41 1.46 -15.02
N PHE A 80 -1.99 2.58 -14.57
CA PHE A 80 -2.36 2.81 -13.17
C PHE A 80 -3.41 1.81 -12.69
N ILE A 81 -4.49 1.63 -13.45
CA ILE A 81 -5.56 0.69 -13.09
C ILE A 81 -5.03 -0.75 -13.10
N ILE A 82 -4.35 -1.16 -14.18
CA ILE A 82 -3.76 -2.50 -14.31
C ILE A 82 -2.76 -2.76 -13.18
N GLY A 83 -1.99 -1.75 -12.81
CA GLY A 83 -1.02 -1.83 -11.74
C GLY A 83 -1.60 -2.01 -10.35
N HIS A 84 -2.63 -1.23 -10.02
CA HIS A 84 -3.33 -1.38 -8.75
C HIS A 84 -4.12 -2.69 -8.70
N TYR A 85 -4.67 -3.14 -9.83
CA TYR A 85 -5.27 -4.46 -9.93
C TYR A 85 -4.24 -5.58 -9.70
N ALA A 86 -3.07 -5.51 -10.34
CA ALA A 86 -1.98 -6.45 -10.13
C ALA A 86 -1.48 -6.44 -8.68
N LEU A 87 -1.39 -5.26 -8.05
CA LEU A 87 -1.05 -5.12 -6.63
C LEU A 87 -2.10 -5.78 -5.74
N LEU A 88 -3.38 -5.56 -6.02
CA LEU A 88 -4.50 -6.12 -5.26
C LEU A 88 -4.45 -7.65 -5.32
N VAL A 89 -4.42 -8.20 -6.54
CA VAL A 89 -4.41 -9.65 -6.76
C VAL A 89 -3.15 -10.27 -6.16
N GLY A 90 -1.97 -9.68 -6.40
CA GLY A 90 -0.71 -10.17 -5.85
C GLY A 90 -0.69 -10.17 -4.33
N SER A 91 -1.19 -9.11 -3.71
CA SER A 91 -1.26 -8.98 -2.26
C SER A 91 -2.25 -9.97 -1.66
N ILE A 92 -3.44 -10.14 -2.28
CA ILE A 92 -4.41 -11.15 -1.86
C ILE A 92 -3.81 -12.55 -2.00
N ILE A 93 -3.17 -12.89 -3.12
CA ILE A 93 -2.53 -14.21 -3.30
C ILE A 93 -1.47 -14.47 -2.22
N TYR A 94 -0.64 -13.46 -1.92
CA TYR A 94 0.36 -13.56 -0.85
C TYR A 94 -0.30 -13.82 0.52
N LEU A 95 -1.29 -13.00 0.90
CA LEU A 95 -2.01 -13.17 2.16
C LEU A 95 -2.77 -14.52 2.19
N MET A 96 -3.29 -14.97 1.06
CA MET A 96 -4.01 -16.23 0.98
C MET A 96 -3.11 -17.44 1.25
N ARG A 97 -1.82 -17.35 0.88
CA ARG A 97 -0.82 -18.42 0.94
C ARG A 97 0.06 -18.38 2.19
N TYR A 98 0.50 -17.20 2.61
CA TYR A 98 1.56 -17.04 3.60
C TYR A 98 1.15 -16.26 4.86
N TYR A 99 -0.07 -15.74 4.92
CA TYR A 99 -0.55 -15.03 6.11
C TYR A 99 -0.49 -15.91 7.34
N LYS A 100 0.07 -15.33 8.42
CA LYS A 100 0.01 -15.89 9.76
C LYS A 100 -0.24 -14.78 10.78
N SER A 101 -1.21 -14.95 11.65
CA SER A 101 -1.55 -13.98 12.71
C SER A 101 -0.43 -13.77 13.73
N ASN A 102 0.46 -14.75 13.92
CA ASN A 102 1.58 -14.64 14.86
C ASN A 102 2.79 -13.86 14.31
N VAL A 103 2.85 -13.59 13.00
CA VAL A 103 3.99 -12.91 12.36
C VAL A 103 3.91 -11.41 12.55
N LEU A 104 2.72 -10.82 12.36
CA LEU A 104 2.49 -9.38 12.43
C LEU A 104 1.40 -9.09 13.46
N SER A 105 1.73 -8.35 14.51
CA SER A 105 0.76 -7.97 15.54
C SER A 105 0.03 -6.68 15.18
N TRP A 106 -1.20 -6.51 15.68
CA TRP A 106 -1.96 -5.27 15.50
C TRP A 106 -1.20 -4.02 15.97
N LYS A 107 -0.44 -4.12 17.07
CA LYS A 107 0.42 -3.03 17.56
C LYS A 107 1.52 -2.68 16.55
N ALA A 108 2.11 -3.68 15.89
CA ALA A 108 3.10 -3.47 14.85
C ALA A 108 2.48 -2.80 13.61
N ILE A 109 1.24 -3.14 13.22
CA ILE A 109 0.52 -2.47 12.13
C ILE A 109 0.36 -0.97 12.42
N ILE A 110 -0.05 -0.61 13.63
CA ILE A 110 -0.20 0.80 14.05
C ILE A 110 1.15 1.50 14.03
N LEU A 111 2.16 0.89 14.67
CA LEU A 111 3.50 1.48 14.76
C LEU A 111 4.13 1.69 13.38
N TYR A 112 4.08 0.68 12.51
CA TYR A 112 4.65 0.76 11.16
C TYR A 112 3.94 1.81 10.32
N THR A 113 2.62 1.93 10.42
CA THR A 113 1.86 2.96 9.69
C THR A 113 2.20 4.36 10.16
N PHE A 114 2.32 4.55 11.47
CA PHE A 114 2.73 5.83 12.04
C PHE A 114 4.16 6.20 11.61
N VAL A 115 5.12 5.30 11.79
CA VAL A 115 6.53 5.52 11.41
C VAL A 115 6.66 5.78 9.91
N LEU A 116 5.96 5.01 9.07
CA LEU A 116 5.98 5.21 7.63
C LEU A 116 5.42 6.58 7.25
N ASN A 117 4.25 6.96 7.78
CA ASN A 117 3.65 8.25 7.45
C ASN A 117 4.54 9.41 7.95
N LEU A 118 5.18 9.26 9.10
CA LEU A 118 6.10 10.27 9.63
C LEU A 118 7.31 10.43 8.70
N PHE A 119 7.88 9.31 8.25
CA PHE A 119 8.94 9.31 7.25
C PHE A 119 8.49 10.01 5.95
N LEU A 120 7.27 9.76 5.47
CA LEU A 120 6.73 10.43 4.29
C LEU A 120 6.53 11.94 4.48
N VAL A 121 6.16 12.40 5.69
CA VAL A 121 6.10 13.84 5.99
C VAL A 121 7.48 14.48 5.85
N ILE A 122 8.53 13.83 6.36
CA ILE A 122 9.91 14.31 6.24
C ILE A 122 10.31 14.39 4.76
N ILE A 123 10.06 13.33 3.99
CA ILE A 123 10.35 13.32 2.54
C ILE A 123 9.58 14.42 1.80
N ASN A 124 8.31 14.65 2.12
CA ASN A 124 7.51 15.71 1.51
C ASN A 124 8.07 17.10 1.81
N TYR A 125 8.59 17.32 3.03
CA TYR A 125 9.25 18.56 3.39
C TYR A 125 10.53 18.78 2.58
N LEU A 126 11.37 17.73 2.42
CA LEU A 126 12.64 17.81 1.69
C LEU A 126 12.48 17.95 0.17
N THR A 127 11.48 17.29 -0.40
CA THR A 127 11.31 17.17 -1.88
C THR A 127 10.28 18.13 -2.45
N GLY A 128 9.49 18.78 -1.59
CA GLY A 128 8.32 19.52 -2.00
C GLY A 128 7.19 18.65 -2.58
N GLY A 129 7.27 17.33 -2.45
CA GLY A 129 6.26 16.39 -2.97
C GLY A 129 4.97 16.31 -2.15
N ASN A 130 4.06 15.46 -2.63
CA ASN A 130 2.83 15.06 -1.93
C ASN A 130 2.73 13.52 -1.81
N TYR A 131 3.83 12.89 -1.42
CA TYR A 131 3.91 11.45 -1.16
C TYR A 131 2.93 11.05 -0.05
N GLY A 132 2.20 9.97 -0.30
CA GLY A 132 1.18 9.49 0.62
C GLY A 132 -0.01 10.43 0.82
N ILE A 133 -0.16 11.46 -0.02
CA ILE A 133 -1.29 12.40 0.00
C ILE A 133 -1.36 13.16 1.36
N LEU A 134 -0.19 13.35 2.00
CA LEU A 134 -0.07 13.97 3.34
C LEU A 134 0.06 15.50 3.30
N ARG A 135 0.46 16.08 2.16
CA ARG A 135 0.65 17.53 1.98
C ARG A 135 -0.58 18.21 1.38
N TYR A 136 -1.24 17.57 0.42
CA TYR A 136 -2.53 17.97 -0.14
C TYR A 136 -3.47 16.79 -0.08
N THR A 137 -4.16 16.65 1.04
CA THR A 137 -5.14 15.58 1.26
C THR A 137 -6.49 16.01 0.69
N PRO A 138 -7.15 15.19 -0.15
CA PRO A 138 -8.51 15.44 -0.62
C PRO A 138 -9.45 15.78 0.55
N PHE A 139 -10.37 16.71 0.33
CA PHE A 139 -11.37 17.18 1.30
C PHE A 139 -10.86 17.98 2.51
N ILE A 140 -9.59 17.86 2.90
CA ILE A 140 -9.01 18.55 4.08
C ILE A 140 -7.70 19.29 3.79
N ALA A 141 -7.46 19.69 2.54
CA ALA A 141 -6.21 20.33 2.12
C ALA A 141 -5.84 21.58 2.94
N ASN A 142 -6.84 22.37 3.36
CA ASN A 142 -6.67 23.62 4.12
C ASN A 142 -6.51 23.42 5.64
N ARG A 143 -6.44 22.19 6.14
CA ARG A 143 -6.26 21.90 7.57
C ARG A 143 -4.78 21.84 7.96
N PRO A 144 -4.44 22.03 9.26
CA PRO A 144 -3.06 21.91 9.74
C PRO A 144 -2.44 20.55 9.38
N LEU A 145 -1.11 20.52 9.19
CA LEU A 145 -0.37 19.31 8.83
C LEU A 145 -0.66 18.14 9.79
N LEU A 146 -0.72 18.40 11.09
CA LEU A 146 -1.02 17.39 12.10
C LEU A 146 -2.40 16.74 11.87
N VAL A 147 -3.43 17.53 11.54
CA VAL A 147 -4.78 17.03 11.30
C VAL A 147 -4.80 16.13 10.06
N ARG A 148 -4.12 16.54 8.99
CA ARG A 148 -4.01 15.74 7.75
C ARG A 148 -3.24 14.45 7.98
N TYR A 149 -2.12 14.53 8.69
CA TYR A 149 -1.30 13.39 9.08
C TYR A 149 -2.10 12.38 9.90
N LEU A 150 -2.81 12.83 10.95
CA LEU A 150 -3.63 11.96 11.78
C LEU A 150 -4.79 11.36 10.99
N ALA A 151 -5.48 12.14 10.16
CA ALA A 151 -6.58 11.64 9.34
C ALA A 151 -6.13 10.49 8.40
N VAL A 152 -5.06 10.70 7.63
CA VAL A 152 -4.52 9.68 6.73
C VAL A 152 -4.02 8.47 7.51
N THR A 153 -3.31 8.67 8.62
CA THR A 153 -2.79 7.58 9.46
C THR A 153 -3.91 6.75 10.06
N LEU A 154 -4.96 7.39 10.59
CA LEU A 154 -6.10 6.70 11.20
C LEU A 154 -6.92 5.92 10.17
N ILE A 155 -7.25 6.53 9.02
CA ILE A 155 -8.02 5.87 7.95
C ILE A 155 -7.23 4.65 7.42
N LEU A 156 -5.95 4.84 7.12
CA LEU A 156 -5.11 3.76 6.60
C LEU A 156 -4.95 2.64 7.65
N THR A 157 -4.70 2.99 8.91
CA THR A 157 -4.57 2.02 10.00
C THR A 157 -5.87 1.23 10.21
N ALA A 158 -7.02 1.91 10.21
CA ALA A 158 -8.31 1.27 10.33
C ALA A 158 -8.56 0.25 9.21
N MET A 159 -8.22 0.62 7.96
CA MET A 159 -8.36 -0.29 6.82
C MET A 159 -7.40 -1.48 6.91
N LEU A 160 -6.15 -1.26 7.32
CA LEU A 160 -5.17 -2.34 7.53
C LEU A 160 -5.64 -3.32 8.61
N LEU A 161 -6.13 -2.81 9.73
CA LEU A 161 -6.64 -3.64 10.83
C LEU A 161 -7.92 -4.40 10.43
N LEU A 162 -8.78 -3.79 9.60
CA LEU A 162 -9.97 -4.46 9.06
C LEU A 162 -9.58 -5.65 8.17
N ILE A 163 -8.63 -5.44 7.25
CA ILE A 163 -8.13 -6.52 6.38
C ILE A 163 -7.44 -7.59 7.22
N ASP A 164 -6.58 -7.20 8.16
CA ASP A 164 -5.91 -8.12 9.07
C ASP A 164 -6.93 -8.99 9.83
N TRP A 165 -7.97 -8.39 10.40
CA TRP A 165 -9.05 -9.09 11.09
C TRP A 165 -9.77 -10.13 10.22
N VAL A 166 -10.04 -9.79 8.94
CA VAL A 166 -10.63 -10.75 7.98
C VAL A 166 -9.74 -11.98 7.81
N PHE A 167 -8.43 -11.78 7.69
CA PHE A 167 -7.48 -12.89 7.54
C PHE A 167 -7.27 -13.70 8.82
N ILE A 168 -7.28 -13.07 10.01
CA ILE A 168 -7.28 -13.77 11.31
C ILE A 168 -8.49 -14.70 11.40
N ARG A 169 -9.69 -14.21 11.10
CA ARG A 169 -10.92 -15.00 11.17
C ARG A 169 -10.87 -16.21 10.24
N ARG A 170 -10.29 -16.03 9.05
CA ARG A 170 -10.07 -17.10 8.08
C ARG A 170 -9.07 -18.16 8.59
N GLU A 171 -7.94 -17.74 9.15
CA GLU A 171 -6.93 -18.64 9.72
C GLU A 171 -7.52 -19.49 10.86
N TYR A 172 -8.28 -18.84 11.76
CA TYR A 172 -8.97 -19.53 12.85
C TYR A 172 -9.98 -20.57 12.34
N GLY A 173 -10.79 -20.22 11.34
CA GLY A 173 -11.73 -21.15 10.70
C GLY A 173 -11.05 -22.39 10.10
N LYS A 174 -9.91 -22.21 9.44
CA LYS A 174 -9.10 -23.33 8.92
C LYS A 174 -8.55 -24.23 10.03
N SER A 175 -8.05 -23.64 11.12
CA SER A 175 -7.52 -24.39 12.27
C SER A 175 -8.61 -25.26 12.93
N LYS A 176 -9.82 -24.70 13.12
CA LYS A 176 -10.97 -25.44 13.68
C LYS A 176 -11.41 -26.59 12.77
N SER A 177 -11.53 -26.36 11.46
CA SER A 177 -11.89 -27.41 10.49
C SER A 177 -10.87 -28.55 10.46
N ARG A 178 -9.58 -28.24 10.57
CA ARG A 178 -8.52 -29.26 10.60
C ARG A 178 -8.57 -30.10 11.87
N LYS A 179 -8.82 -29.50 13.04
CA LYS A 179 -8.98 -30.24 14.31
C LYS A 179 -10.20 -31.16 14.28
N GLY A 180 -11.32 -30.73 13.73
CA GLY A 180 -12.54 -31.54 13.63
C GLY A 180 -12.45 -32.75 12.69
N LYS A 181 -11.50 -32.77 11.75
CA LYS A 181 -11.25 -33.93 10.87
C LYS A 181 -10.35 -35.01 11.47
N VAL A 182 -9.65 -34.71 12.58
CA VAL A 182 -8.68 -35.64 13.20
C VAL A 182 -9.31 -36.39 14.39
N THR A 183 -10.53 -36.02 14.79
CA THR A 183 -11.28 -36.63 15.91
C THR A 183 -12.30 -37.69 15.47
N PHE A 184 -12.10 -38.35 14.32
CA PHE A 184 -12.92 -39.47 13.85
C PHE A 184 -12.03 -40.64 13.47
#